data_AF-A0A2R4FKM3-F1
#
_entry.id   AF-A0A2R4FKM3-F1
#
_cell.length_a   1.000
_cell.length_b   1.000
_cell.length_c   1.000
_cell.angle_alpha   90.00
_cell.angle_beta   90.00
_cell.angle_gamma   90.00
#
_symmetry.space_group_name_H-M   'P 1'
#
loop_
_entity.id
_entity.type
_entity.pdbx_description
1 polymer ?
#
loop_
_entity_poly.entity_id
_entity_poly.type
_entity_poly.pdbx_seq_one_letter_code
_entity_poly.pdbx_strand_id
1 'polypeptide(L)'
;MTAKPIRPVRRTEIEPIVIASDNSFAHAYGSVAEMLSEKDIGAKAQGGLEFFDKAGRRLAPVLSHAWELEGLVPTLEDPDPELVQGRLQAVVQHVGDYIRRHPETVADSGLTVDEAIAALPQLGGGTLAEDAAHFPGGDSPSGGVRLMTQGGWFHNSLHAAGWTH
;
A
#
# COMPACT_ATOMS: atom_id res chain seq x y z
N MET A 1 29.41 -7.22 31.28
CA MET A 1 28.65 -7.23 30.02
C MET A 1 27.44 -6.34 30.23
N THR A 2 27.51 -5.08 29.81
CA THR A 2 26.46 -4.08 30.02
C THR A 2 25.47 -4.17 28.86
N ALA A 3 24.22 -4.55 29.15
CA ALA A 3 23.16 -4.58 28.17
C ALA A 3 22.96 -3.18 27.58
N LYS A 4 22.99 -3.08 26.24
CA LYS A 4 22.66 -1.84 25.52
C LYS A 4 21.21 -1.47 25.83
N PRO A 5 20.91 -0.21 26.18
CA PRO A 5 19.53 0.22 26.32
C PRO A 5 18.84 0.14 24.96
N ILE A 6 17.73 -0.60 24.90
CA ILE A 6 16.84 -0.66 23.74
C ILE A 6 16.25 0.74 23.61
N ARG A 7 16.69 1.47 22.59
CA ARG A 7 16.19 2.81 22.28
C ARG A 7 14.71 2.65 21.90
N PRO A 8 13.76 3.36 22.52
CA PRO A 8 12.38 3.35 22.07
C PRO A 8 12.33 3.91 20.65
N VAL A 9 11.78 3.14 19.71
CA VAL A 9 11.52 3.59 18.33
C VAL A 9 10.66 4.84 18.44
N ARG A 10 11.14 5.97 17.91
CA ARG A 10 10.36 7.20 17.92
C ARG A 10 9.16 6.96 17.01
N ARG A 11 7.97 7.44 17.41
CA ARG A 11 6.69 7.40 16.68
C ARG A 11 6.73 7.98 15.24
N THR A 12 7.89 8.42 14.77
CA THR A 12 8.18 9.08 13.49
C THR A 12 8.89 8.19 12.46
N GLU A 13 9.17 6.92 12.76
CA GLU A 13 9.90 5.99 11.86
C GLU A 13 9.03 4.80 11.40
N ILE A 14 7.71 4.91 11.51
CA ILE A 14 6.80 3.88 10.98
C ILE A 14 6.61 4.15 9.50
N GLU A 15 6.90 3.15 8.67
CA GLU A 15 6.62 3.10 7.23
C GLU A 15 5.31 2.32 7.03
N PRO A 16 4.15 3.01 6.96
CA PRO A 16 2.86 2.33 6.98
C PRO A 16 2.50 1.76 5.61
N ILE A 17 1.90 0.59 5.64
CA ILE A 17 1.15 -0.02 4.54
C ILE A 17 -0.33 0.18 4.86
N VAL A 18 -1.05 0.82 3.96
CA VAL A 18 -2.49 1.06 4.03
C VAL A 18 -3.16 0.10 3.06
N ILE A 19 -4.14 -0.66 3.53
CA ILE A 19 -4.91 -1.60 2.71
C ILE A 19 -6.40 -1.37 3.00
N ALA A 20 -7.22 -1.25 1.96
CA ALA A 20 -8.67 -1.26 2.13
C ALA A 20 -9.13 -2.61 2.71
N SER A 21 -10.13 -2.60 3.60
CA SER A 21 -10.61 -3.82 4.26
C SER A 21 -11.12 -4.89 3.31
N ASP A 22 -11.54 -4.51 2.10
CA ASP A 22 -11.99 -5.41 1.03
C ASP A 22 -10.87 -5.78 0.03
N ASN A 23 -9.63 -5.35 0.28
CA ASN A 23 -8.47 -5.52 -0.61
C ASN A 23 -8.65 -4.90 -2.01
N SER A 24 -9.50 -3.87 -2.15
CA SER A 24 -9.67 -3.14 -3.40
C SER A 24 -8.54 -2.13 -3.70
N PHE A 25 -7.78 -1.75 -2.67
CA PHE A 25 -6.79 -0.68 -2.72
C PHE A 25 -5.68 -0.92 -1.70
N ALA A 26 -4.45 -0.52 -2.03
CA ALA A 26 -3.35 -0.43 -1.07
C ALA A 26 -2.29 0.60 -1.47
N HIS A 27 -1.71 1.29 -0.49
CA HIS A 27 -0.52 2.14 -0.63
C HIS A 27 0.51 1.76 0.43
N ALA A 28 1.78 2.04 0.18
CA ALA A 28 2.84 1.96 1.19
C ALA A 28 3.49 3.33 1.29
N TYR A 29 3.91 3.80 2.46
CA TYR A 29 4.50 5.13 2.64
C TYR A 29 5.87 5.04 3.32
N GLY A 30 6.74 5.99 3.03
CA GLY A 30 8.03 6.15 3.70
C GLY A 30 7.90 6.73 5.12
N SER A 31 6.75 7.33 5.46
CA SER A 31 6.44 7.71 6.84
C SER A 31 4.95 7.96 7.08
N VAL A 32 4.55 7.94 8.36
CA VAL A 32 3.21 8.40 8.77
C VAL A 32 2.98 9.88 8.40
N ALA A 33 4.01 10.72 8.46
CA ALA A 33 3.88 12.14 8.11
C ALA A 33 3.59 12.34 6.61
N GLU A 34 4.26 11.55 5.76
CA GLU A 34 3.99 11.51 4.32
C GLU A 34 2.56 11.05 4.05
N MET A 35 2.16 9.93 4.65
CA MET A 35 0.79 9.43 4.58
C MET A 35 -0.20 10.56 4.92
N LEU A 36 -0.13 11.14 6.11
CA LEU A 36 -1.06 12.20 6.54
C LEU A 36 -1.07 13.47 5.67
N SER A 37 -0.06 13.68 4.82
CA SER A 37 -0.02 14.80 3.88
C SER A 37 -0.89 14.58 2.62
N GLU A 38 -1.27 13.33 2.35
CA GLU A 38 -2.15 12.96 1.25
C GLU A 38 -3.62 13.21 1.64
N LYS A 39 -4.24 14.17 0.96
CA LYS A 39 -5.59 14.68 1.30
C LYS A 39 -6.73 13.67 1.10
N ASP A 40 -6.49 12.60 0.33
CA ASP A 40 -7.54 11.70 -0.14
C ASP A 40 -7.29 10.22 0.24
N ILE A 41 -6.47 9.94 1.26
CA ILE A 41 -6.15 8.55 1.65
C ILE A 41 -7.44 7.76 1.88
N GLY A 42 -7.69 6.83 0.97
CA GLY A 42 -8.87 5.97 0.98
C GLY A 42 -10.19 6.72 1.16
N ALA A 43 -10.29 7.97 0.73
CA ALA A 43 -11.51 8.78 0.83
C ALA A 43 -12.74 8.14 0.13
N LYS A 44 -12.51 7.07 -0.65
CA LYS A 44 -13.53 6.29 -1.35
C LYS A 44 -13.54 4.80 -0.98
N ALA A 45 -12.70 4.34 -0.04
CA ALA A 45 -12.70 2.96 0.41
C ALA A 45 -13.93 2.70 1.30
N GLN A 46 -15.00 2.15 0.72
CA GLN A 46 -16.29 1.99 1.40
C GLN A 46 -16.26 1.02 2.61
N GLY A 47 -15.24 0.15 2.68
CA GLY A 47 -15.06 -0.83 3.77
C GLY A 47 -14.17 -0.37 4.93
N GLY A 48 -13.61 0.84 4.87
CA GLY A 48 -12.61 1.31 5.81
C GLY A 48 -11.18 0.91 5.41
N LEU A 49 -10.21 1.51 6.11
CA LEU A 49 -8.79 1.30 5.90
C LEU A 49 -8.17 0.59 7.08
N GLU A 50 -7.22 -0.28 6.78
CA GLU A 50 -6.38 -0.94 7.77
C GLU A 50 -4.92 -0.59 7.53
N PHE A 51 -4.17 -0.53 8.63
CA PHE A 51 -2.81 -0.02 8.66
C PHE A 51 -1.88 -1.08 9.23
N PHE A 52 -0.76 -1.30 8.56
CA PHE A 52 0.29 -2.25 8.95
C PHE A 52 1.65 -1.59 8.85
N ASP A 53 2.65 -2.05 9.59
CA ASP A 53 4.05 -1.72 9.28
C ASP A 53 4.66 -2.76 8.34
N LYS A 54 5.89 -2.51 7.86
CA LYS A 54 6.62 -3.43 6.97
C LYS A 54 7.04 -4.77 7.63
N ALA A 55 6.85 -4.92 8.93
CA ALA A 55 7.02 -6.20 9.62
C ALA A 55 5.71 -7.01 9.68
N GLY A 56 4.59 -6.45 9.22
CA GLY A 56 3.27 -7.07 9.25
C GLY A 56 2.51 -6.83 10.54
N ARG A 57 2.97 -5.91 11.40
CA ARG A 57 2.26 -5.57 12.64
C ARG A 57 1.12 -4.62 12.34
N ARG A 58 -0.06 -4.92 12.87
CA ARG A 58 -1.21 -4.03 12.78
C ARG A 58 -0.96 -2.72 13.54
N LEU A 59 -1.36 -1.62 12.93
CA LEU A 59 -1.29 -0.27 13.49
C LEU A 59 -2.72 0.23 13.77
N ALA A 60 -2.93 0.83 14.93
CA ALA A 60 -4.19 1.46 15.29
C ALA A 60 -4.16 2.96 14.96
N PRO A 61 -5.26 3.52 14.41
CA PRO A 61 -5.37 4.95 14.17
C PRO A 61 -5.45 5.73 15.47
N VAL A 62 -4.73 6.85 15.53
CA VAL A 62 -4.88 7.89 16.55
C VAL A 62 -5.75 8.97 15.93
N LEU A 63 -6.92 9.20 16.52
CA LEU A 63 -7.90 10.15 16.02
C LEU A 63 -7.96 11.40 16.90
N SER A 64 -8.13 12.55 16.27
CA SER A 64 -8.44 13.81 16.96
C SER A 64 -9.83 13.74 17.60
N HIS A 65 -10.17 14.76 18.39
CA HIS A 65 -11.53 14.91 18.93
C HIS A 65 -12.58 15.16 17.83
N ALA A 66 -12.14 15.59 16.65
CA ALA A 66 -12.96 15.77 15.46
C ALA A 66 -13.01 14.51 14.57
N TRP A 67 -12.49 13.37 15.05
CA TRP A 67 -12.39 12.11 14.31
C TRP A 67 -11.49 12.16 13.07
N GLU A 68 -10.52 13.08 13.05
CA GLU A 68 -9.51 13.17 12.00
C GLU A 68 -8.31 12.28 12.34
N LEU A 69 -7.74 11.59 11.34
CA LEU A 69 -6.55 10.77 11.54
C LEU A 69 -5.34 11.67 11.82
N GLU A 70 -4.76 11.56 13.02
CA GLU A 70 -3.56 12.33 13.44
C GLU A 70 -2.29 11.48 13.45
N GLY A 71 -2.42 10.15 13.43
CA GLY A 71 -1.26 9.27 13.43
C GLY A 71 -1.62 7.79 13.57
N LEU A 72 -0.58 6.98 13.72
CA LEU A 72 -0.67 5.54 13.87
C LEU A 72 0.19 5.08 15.05
N VAL A 73 -0.29 4.07 15.78
CA VAL A 73 0.48 3.42 16.85
C VAL A 73 0.48 1.90 16.67
N PRO A 74 1.62 1.22 16.91
CA PRO A 74 1.65 -0.23 16.86
C PRO A 74 0.69 -0.85 17.88
N THR A 75 -0.06 -1.87 17.45
CA THR A 75 -0.86 -2.69 18.35
C THR A 75 0.00 -3.73 19.07
N LEU A 76 -0.60 -4.38 20.08
CA LEU A 76 0.01 -5.49 20.82
C LEU A 76 -0.08 -6.83 20.06
N GLU A 77 -0.77 -6.87 18.93
CA GLU A 77 -0.86 -8.07 18.08
C GLU A 77 0.53 -8.46 17.58
N ASP A 78 0.80 -9.76 17.46
CA ASP A 78 2.05 -10.23 16.86
C ASP A 78 2.08 -9.86 15.37
N PRO A 79 3.25 -9.52 14.79
CA PRO A 79 3.35 -9.22 13.37
C PRO A 79 3.05 -10.47 12.54
N ASP A 80 2.22 -10.31 11.52
CA ASP A 80 1.88 -11.36 10.58
C ASP A 80 2.19 -10.89 9.15
N PRO A 81 3.47 -10.99 8.72
CA PRO A 81 3.87 -10.53 7.40
C PRO A 81 3.22 -11.34 6.27
N GLU A 82 2.97 -12.64 6.48
CA GLU A 82 2.36 -13.51 5.49
C GLU A 82 0.91 -13.10 5.22
N LEU A 83 0.15 -12.76 6.26
CA LEU A 83 -1.21 -12.23 6.12
C LEU A 83 -1.21 -10.94 5.28
N VAL A 84 -0.30 -10.01 5.56
CA VAL A 84 -0.25 -8.73 4.83
C VAL A 84 0.18 -8.96 3.38
N GLN A 85 1.15 -9.84 3.12
CA GLN A 85 1.53 -10.22 1.75
C GLN A 85 0.36 -10.83 0.98
N GLY A 86 -0.42 -11.72 1.60
CA GLY A 86 -1.63 -12.29 0.99
C GLY A 86 -2.68 -11.23 0.64
N ARG A 87 -2.82 -10.20 1.48
CA ARG A 87 -3.71 -9.06 1.18
C ARG A 87 -3.21 -8.20 0.03
N LEU A 88 -1.91 -7.90 -0.03
CA LEU A 88 -1.32 -7.18 -1.15
C LEU A 88 -1.47 -7.95 -2.46
N GLN A 89 -1.31 -9.28 -2.43
CA GLN A 89 -1.59 -10.15 -3.58
C GLN A 89 -3.05 -10.05 -4.03
N ALA A 90 -4.00 -10.04 -3.10
CA ALA A 90 -5.42 -9.86 -3.43
C ALA A 90 -5.70 -8.50 -4.10
N VAL A 91 -5.02 -7.43 -3.66
CA VAL A 91 -5.12 -6.11 -4.32
C VAL A 91 -4.60 -6.17 -5.75
N VAL A 92 -3.44 -6.79 -6.00
CA VAL A 92 -2.91 -6.95 -7.36
C VAL A 92 -3.87 -7.75 -8.24
N GLN A 93 -4.46 -8.82 -7.72
CA GLN A 93 -5.47 -9.62 -8.43
C GLN A 93 -6.70 -8.78 -8.77
N HIS A 94 -7.22 -7.99 -7.82
CA HIS A 94 -8.35 -7.07 -8.05
C HIS A 94 -8.06 -6.07 -9.16
N VAL A 95 -6.86 -5.47 -9.18
CA VAL A 95 -6.44 -4.57 -10.26
C VAL A 95 -6.36 -5.29 -11.60
N GLY A 96 -5.82 -6.52 -11.63
CA GLY A 96 -5.80 -7.32 -12.86
C GLY A 96 -7.19 -7.61 -13.40
N ASP A 97 -8.13 -7.98 -12.53
CA ASP A 97 -9.53 -8.23 -12.91
C ASP A 97 -10.26 -6.96 -13.33
N TYR A 98 -9.88 -5.81 -12.77
CA TYR A 98 -10.37 -4.52 -13.21
C TYR A 98 -9.88 -4.18 -14.62
N ILE A 99 -8.57 -4.29 -14.90
CA ILE A 99 -7.99 -4.03 -16.23
C ILE A 99 -8.62 -4.92 -17.31
N ARG A 100 -8.90 -6.20 -16.99
CA ARG A 100 -9.62 -7.11 -17.92
C ARG A 100 -11.00 -6.60 -18.32
N ARG A 101 -11.72 -6.00 -17.36
CA ARG A 101 -13.09 -5.47 -17.57
C ARG A 101 -13.09 -4.06 -18.15
N HIS A 102 -12.00 -3.32 -17.93
CA HIS A 102 -11.83 -1.92 -18.29
C HIS A 102 -10.52 -1.71 -19.07
N PRO A 103 -10.41 -2.29 -20.28
CA PRO A 103 -9.18 -2.22 -21.07
C PRO A 103 -8.74 -0.78 -21.39
N GLU A 104 -9.67 0.18 -21.38
CA GLU A 104 -9.40 1.60 -21.55
C GLU A 104 -8.44 2.18 -20.50
N THR A 105 -8.33 1.58 -19.31
CA THR A 105 -7.51 2.12 -18.21
C THR A 105 -6.02 2.01 -18.47
N VAL A 106 -5.62 1.11 -19.38
CA VAL A 106 -4.23 0.92 -19.81
C VAL A 106 -3.98 1.42 -21.22
N ALA A 107 -4.98 1.97 -21.91
CA ALA A 107 -4.86 2.41 -23.30
C ALA A 107 -3.75 3.45 -23.50
N ASP A 108 -3.63 4.41 -22.56
CA ASP A 108 -2.62 5.47 -22.60
C ASP A 108 -1.20 4.99 -22.23
N SER A 109 -1.07 3.75 -21.73
CA SER A 109 0.22 3.15 -21.37
C SER A 109 1.00 2.63 -22.58
N GLY A 110 0.32 2.44 -23.72
CA GLY A 110 0.88 1.77 -24.90
C GLY A 110 1.02 0.25 -24.76
N LEU A 111 0.56 -0.34 -23.66
CA LEU A 111 0.50 -1.79 -23.46
C LEU A 111 -0.85 -2.35 -23.90
N THR A 112 -0.84 -3.58 -24.39
CA THR A 112 -2.05 -4.40 -24.45
C THR A 112 -2.50 -4.82 -23.05
N VAL A 113 -3.75 -5.27 -22.92
CA VAL A 113 -4.31 -5.80 -21.67
C VAL A 113 -3.46 -6.96 -21.13
N ASP A 114 -3.07 -7.91 -21.99
CA ASP A 114 -2.28 -9.07 -21.58
C ASP A 114 -0.88 -8.68 -21.12
N GLU A 115 -0.25 -7.71 -21.79
CA GLU A 115 1.05 -7.16 -21.36
C GLU A 115 0.94 -6.42 -20.03
N ALA A 116 -0.11 -5.62 -19.83
CA ALA A 116 -0.36 -4.93 -18.58
C ALA A 116 -0.57 -5.92 -17.42
N ILE A 117 -1.35 -6.98 -17.64
CA ILE A 117 -1.57 -8.04 -16.65
C ILE A 117 -0.26 -8.78 -16.34
N ALA A 118 0.52 -9.12 -17.36
CA ALA A 118 1.82 -9.80 -17.19
C ALA A 118 2.85 -8.91 -16.47
N ALA A 119 2.71 -7.58 -16.57
CA ALA A 119 3.57 -6.60 -15.91
C ALA A 119 3.13 -6.25 -14.48
N LEU A 120 2.02 -6.80 -13.98
CA LEU A 120 1.60 -6.61 -12.60
C LEU A 120 2.66 -7.16 -11.61
N PRO A 121 2.81 -6.53 -10.42
CA PRO A 121 3.75 -7.00 -9.42
C PRO A 121 3.53 -8.47 -9.04
N GLN A 122 4.61 -9.25 -9.02
CA GLN A 122 4.60 -10.61 -8.50
C GLN A 122 5.08 -10.58 -7.06
N LEU A 123 4.15 -10.80 -6.12
CA LEU A 123 4.40 -10.68 -4.68
C LEU A 123 4.56 -12.05 -4.02
N GLY A 124 5.18 -12.10 -2.85
CA GLY A 124 5.34 -13.32 -2.05
C GLY A 124 6.58 -14.15 -2.39
N GLY A 125 7.47 -13.64 -3.25
CA GLY A 125 8.79 -14.23 -3.51
C GLY A 125 9.86 -13.81 -2.51
N GLY A 126 9.59 -12.79 -1.70
CA GLY A 126 10.52 -12.18 -0.75
C GLY A 126 9.84 -11.76 0.55
N THR A 127 10.37 -10.71 1.17
CA THR A 127 9.85 -10.11 2.41
C THR A 127 8.68 -9.17 2.15
N LEU A 128 7.83 -8.95 3.16
CA LEU A 128 6.76 -7.95 3.10
C LEU A 128 7.29 -6.56 2.73
N ALA A 129 8.49 -6.19 3.20
CA ALA A 129 9.08 -4.90 2.88
C ALA A 129 9.40 -4.75 1.38
N GLU A 130 9.86 -5.81 0.74
CA GLU A 130 10.10 -5.86 -0.71
C GLU A 130 8.78 -5.81 -1.47
N ASP A 131 7.78 -6.58 -1.04
CA ASP A 131 6.44 -6.57 -1.64
C ASP A 131 5.77 -5.19 -1.52
N ALA A 132 5.88 -4.53 -0.37
CA ALA A 132 5.33 -3.20 -0.12
C ALA A 132 5.98 -2.11 -1.00
N ALA A 133 7.26 -2.27 -1.37
CA ALA A 133 7.92 -1.35 -2.28
C ALA A 133 7.33 -1.38 -3.70
N HIS A 134 6.50 -2.37 -4.03
CA HIS A 134 5.76 -2.41 -5.28
C HIS A 134 4.48 -1.54 -5.29
N PHE A 135 4.08 -0.96 -4.16
CA PHE A 135 2.88 -0.13 -4.07
C PHE A 135 3.21 1.36 -4.07
N PRO A 136 2.31 2.22 -4.59
CA PRO A 136 2.54 3.65 -4.59
C PRO A 136 2.75 4.23 -3.19
N GLY A 137 3.59 5.28 -3.12
CA GLY A 137 4.06 5.93 -1.89
C GLY A 137 5.33 5.31 -1.29
N GLY A 138 5.74 4.12 -1.77
CA GLY A 138 7.06 3.57 -1.46
C GLY A 138 8.13 4.28 -2.28
N ASP A 139 9.28 4.60 -1.67
CA ASP A 139 10.47 5.04 -2.40
C ASP A 139 10.83 3.98 -3.47
N SER A 140 10.52 4.26 -4.73
CA SER A 140 10.93 3.41 -5.84
C SER A 140 12.43 3.57 -6.08
N PRO A 141 13.24 2.50 -6.05
CA PRO A 141 14.61 2.60 -6.53
C PRO A 141 14.58 2.96 -8.03
N SER A 142 15.23 4.07 -8.35
CA SER A 142 15.44 4.59 -9.69
C SER A 142 16.06 3.55 -10.62
N GLY A 143 15.35 3.15 -11.68
CA GLY A 143 15.97 2.45 -12.82
C GLY A 143 15.12 1.36 -13.46
N GLY A 144 14.04 1.74 -14.12
CA GLY A 144 13.19 0.84 -14.90
C GLY A 144 11.94 1.58 -15.35
N VAL A 145 11.24 1.09 -16.38
CA VAL A 145 9.98 1.68 -16.91
C VAL A 145 9.13 2.22 -15.76
N ARG A 146 8.65 3.47 -15.87
CA ARG A 146 7.95 4.24 -14.80
C ARG A 146 6.57 3.64 -14.47
N LEU A 147 6.56 2.43 -13.90
CA LEU A 147 5.37 1.75 -13.41
C LEU A 147 4.88 2.36 -12.08
N MET A 148 5.81 2.90 -11.30
CA MET A 148 5.66 3.11 -9.85
C MET A 148 5.76 4.57 -9.38
N THR A 149 6.04 5.51 -10.29
CA THR A 149 5.97 6.95 -9.96
C THR A 149 4.51 7.39 -9.92
N GLN A 150 4.21 8.43 -9.13
CA GLN A 150 2.95 9.17 -9.26
C GLN A 150 2.66 9.44 -10.75
N GLY A 151 1.52 8.93 -11.25
CA GLY A 151 1.14 8.97 -12.67
C GLY A 151 1.52 7.77 -13.55
N GLY A 152 2.13 6.71 -12.99
CA GLY A 152 2.34 5.43 -13.69
C GLY A 152 1.02 4.70 -13.95
N TRP A 153 0.94 3.88 -15.01
CA TRP A 153 -0.31 3.21 -15.37
C TRP A 153 -0.85 2.27 -14.28
N PHE A 154 0.05 1.61 -13.52
CA PHE A 154 -0.35 0.75 -12.41
C PHE A 154 -0.95 1.57 -11.26
N HIS A 155 -0.30 2.69 -10.87
CA HIS A 155 -0.84 3.66 -9.92
C HIS A 155 -2.24 4.12 -10.35
N ASN A 156 -2.39 4.55 -11.61
CA ASN A 156 -3.68 5.04 -12.12
C ASN A 156 -4.75 3.92 -12.14
N SER A 157 -4.36 2.70 -12.52
CA SER A 157 -5.26 1.55 -12.55
C SER A 157 -5.68 1.11 -11.15
N LEU A 158 -4.78 1.18 -10.17
CA LEU A 158 -5.07 0.91 -8.76
C LEU A 158 -6.09 1.92 -8.21
N HIS A 159 -5.90 3.22 -8.47
CA HIS A 159 -6.86 4.24 -8.07
C HIS A 159 -8.21 4.06 -8.78
N ALA A 160 -8.22 3.74 -10.07
CA ALA A 160 -9.45 3.47 -10.80
C ALA A 160 -10.19 2.23 -10.26
N ALA A 161 -9.47 1.13 -10.01
CA ALA A 161 -10.01 -0.11 -9.48
C ALA A 161 -10.54 0.02 -8.05
N GLY A 162 -9.85 0.78 -7.19
CA GLY A 162 -10.25 1.01 -5.81
C GLY A 162 -11.47 1.92 -5.65
N TRP A 163 -11.93 2.57 -6.73
CA TRP A 163 -13.01 3.57 -6.70
C TRP A 163 -14.24 3.17 -7.50
N THR A 164 -14.26 1.97 -8.09
CA THR A 164 -15.40 1.47 -8.87
C THR A 164 -16.28 0.57 -8.00
N HIS A 165 -17.53 1.00 -7.83
CA HIS A 165 -18.63 0.24 -7.25
C HIS A 165 -19.87 0.41 -8.13
#